data_AF-A0A067RFG7-F1
#
_entry.id   AF-A0A067RFG7-F1
#
_cell.length_a   1.000
_cell.length_b   1.000
_cell.length_c   1.000
_cell.angle_alpha   90.00
_cell.angle_beta   90.00
_cell.angle_gamma   90.00
#
_symmetry.space_group_name_H-M   'P 1'
#
loop_
_entity.id
_entity.type
_entity.pdbx_description
1 polymer ?
#
loop_
_entity_poly.entity_id
_entity_poly.type
_entity_poly.pdbx_seq_one_letter_code
_entity_poly.pdbx_strand_id
1 'polypeptide(L)'
;MCLISAALLDSPQMLIAEEEKIIIEETSGNQTIVEEKSLVDTVYALKDQVKELQSSISLLSSQLEEETKARHTLQNIVHTHLLSANKDDIQWPEN
;
A
#
# COMPACT_ATOMS: atom_id res chain seq x y z
N MET A 1 -3.69 55.76 -30.85
CA MET A 1 -4.79 55.02 -30.22
C MET A 1 -4.75 53.59 -30.72
N CYS A 2 -4.35 52.64 -29.89
CA CYS A 2 -4.44 51.22 -30.22
C CYS A 2 -5.58 50.66 -29.36
N LEU A 3 -6.76 50.52 -29.97
CA LEU A 3 -7.97 49.92 -29.39
C LEU A 3 -7.94 48.40 -29.59
N ILE A 4 -6.82 47.75 -29.27
CA ILE A 4 -6.81 46.28 -29.16
C ILE A 4 -7.37 45.95 -27.78
N SER A 5 -8.69 46.14 -27.71
CA SER A 5 -9.68 45.39 -26.95
C SER A 5 -9.24 44.89 -25.57
N ALA A 6 -9.41 45.77 -24.58
CA ALA A 6 -9.62 45.41 -23.18
C ALA A 6 -10.78 44.39 -22.95
N ALA A 7 -11.55 44.06 -23.99
CA ALA A 7 -12.61 43.06 -23.97
C ALA A 7 -12.12 41.61 -23.73
N LEU A 8 -10.81 41.32 -23.85
CA LEU A 8 -10.26 40.01 -23.47
C LEU A 8 -9.89 39.90 -21.98
N LEU A 9 -9.89 41.00 -21.23
CA LEU A 9 -9.52 40.96 -19.80
C LEU A 9 -10.69 40.68 -18.86
N ASP A 10 -11.94 40.76 -19.35
CA ASP A 10 -13.13 40.74 -18.48
C ASP A 10 -14.12 39.60 -18.81
N SER A 11 -13.75 38.66 -19.69
CA SER A 11 -14.52 37.42 -19.81
C SER A 11 -13.94 36.38 -18.83
N PRO A 12 -14.77 35.73 -17.99
CA PRO A 12 -14.28 34.59 -17.22
C PRO A 12 -13.69 33.57 -18.20
N GLN A 13 -12.41 33.26 -18.05
CA GLN A 13 -11.76 32.22 -18.85
C GLN A 13 -12.45 30.90 -18.51
N MET A 14 -13.36 30.47 -19.38
CA MET A 14 -14.07 29.22 -19.22
C MET A 14 -13.12 28.09 -19.62
N LEU A 15 -12.54 27.43 -18.61
CA LEU A 15 -11.77 26.21 -18.79
C LEU A 15 -12.72 25.09 -19.19
N ILE A 16 -12.62 24.61 -20.43
CA ILE A 16 -13.37 23.47 -20.94
C ILE A 16 -12.53 22.22 -20.66
N ALA A 17 -12.84 21.53 -19.57
CA ALA A 17 -12.10 20.34 -19.13
C ALA A 17 -12.16 19.16 -20.12
N GLU A 18 -13.00 19.20 -21.15
CA GLU A 18 -13.08 18.14 -22.16
C GLU A 18 -11.83 18.07 -23.08
N GLU A 19 -10.99 19.12 -23.10
CA GLU A 19 -9.76 19.18 -23.90
C GLU A 19 -8.48 19.32 -23.05
N GLU A 20 -8.54 19.16 -21.73
CA GLU A 20 -7.36 19.26 -20.85
C GLU A 20 -6.63 17.92 -20.74
N LYS A 21 -5.57 17.74 -21.54
CA LYS A 21 -4.60 16.65 -21.39
C LYS A 21 -3.53 17.06 -20.38
N ILE A 22 -3.39 16.31 -19.28
CA ILE A 22 -2.32 16.55 -18.29
C ILE A 22 -0.97 16.26 -18.96
N ILE A 23 -0.16 17.30 -19.18
CA ILE A 23 1.21 17.15 -19.66
C ILE A 23 2.11 16.94 -18.44
N ILE A 24 2.58 15.71 -18.24
CA ILE A 24 3.62 15.42 -17.24
C ILE A 24 4.95 15.41 -17.99
N GLU A 25 5.67 16.54 -17.94
CA GLU A 25 7.02 16.62 -18.50
C GLU A 25 8.03 16.10 -17.48
N GLU A 26 8.46 14.85 -17.63
CA GLU A 26 9.65 14.35 -16.92
C GLU A 26 10.87 14.53 -17.83
N THR A 27 11.75 15.46 -17.47
CA THR A 27 12.96 15.76 -18.24
C THR A 27 14.08 14.80 -17.87
N SER A 28 14.30 13.76 -18.70
CA SER A 28 15.54 12.98 -18.69
C SER A 28 16.44 13.45 -19.85
N GLY A 29 17.20 14.52 -19.62
CA GLY A 29 18.14 15.07 -20.60
C GLY A 29 17.50 15.87 -21.74
N ASN A 30 17.92 15.63 -22.99
CA ASN A 30 17.56 16.43 -24.19
C ASN A 30 16.47 15.77 -25.08
N GLN A 31 15.68 14.84 -24.53
CA GLN A 31 14.55 14.23 -25.22
C GLN A 31 13.30 14.31 -24.36
N THR A 32 12.30 15.03 -24.83
CA THR A 32 10.95 15.02 -24.26
C THR A 32 10.24 13.77 -24.78
N ILE A 33 10.10 12.75 -23.93
CA ILE A 33 9.28 11.57 -24.21
C ILE A 33 7.87 11.88 -23.71
N VAL A 34 6.96 12.18 -24.66
CA VAL A 34 5.54 12.38 -24.37
C VAL A 34 4.87 11.01 -24.38
N GLU A 35 4.65 10.39 -23.22
CA GLU A 35 3.79 9.22 -23.11
C GLU A 35 2.33 9.65 -22.93
N GLU A 36 1.50 9.32 -23.92
CA GLU A 36 0.05 9.51 -23.83
C GLU A 36 -0.59 8.32 -23.10
N LYS A 37 -0.54 8.29 -21.76
CA LYS A 37 -1.41 7.37 -20.99
C LYS A 37 -2.77 8.01 -20.82
N SER A 38 -3.83 7.32 -21.24
CA SER A 38 -5.17 7.80 -20.95
C SER A 38 -5.36 7.85 -19.44
N LEU A 39 -6.09 8.84 -18.95
CA LEU A 39 -6.56 8.86 -17.56
C LEU A 39 -7.22 7.52 -17.20
N VAL A 40 -7.93 6.94 -18.17
CA VAL A 40 -8.57 5.63 -18.06
C VAL A 40 -7.54 4.53 -17.76
N ASP A 41 -6.42 4.48 -18.48
CA ASP A 41 -5.37 3.47 -18.28
C ASP A 41 -4.73 3.60 -16.90
N THR A 42 -4.51 4.84 -16.45
CA THR A 42 -3.96 5.13 -15.13
C THR A 42 -4.92 4.70 -14.01
N VAL A 43 -6.22 4.96 -14.17
CA VAL A 43 -7.25 4.53 -13.21
C VAL A 43 -7.35 3.00 -13.16
N TYR A 44 -7.24 2.30 -14.29
CA TYR A 44 -7.22 0.84 -14.30
C TYR A 44 -5.96 0.28 -13.65
N ALA A 45 -4.79 0.84 -13.92
CA ALA A 45 -3.54 0.43 -13.27
C ALA A 45 -3.63 0.60 -11.74
N LEU A 46 -4.17 1.73 -11.26
CA LEU A 46 -4.38 1.97 -9.83
C LEU A 46 -5.39 0.98 -9.23
N LYS A 47 -6.49 0.70 -9.94
CA LYS A 47 -7.49 -0.28 -9.49
C LYS A 47 -6.88 -1.66 -9.28
N ASP A 48 -6.01 -2.10 -10.19
CA ASP A 48 -5.39 -3.42 -10.09
C ASP A 48 -4.33 -3.47 -8.98
N GLN A 49 -3.53 -2.41 -8.81
CA GLN A 49 -2.61 -2.29 -7.68
C GLN A 49 -3.35 -2.32 -6.34
N VAL A 50 -4.49 -1.63 -6.22
CA VAL A 50 -5.32 -1.66 -5.00
C VAL A 50 -5.85 -3.06 -4.71
N LYS A 51 -6.30 -3.79 -5.74
CA LYS A 51 -6.74 -5.19 -5.57
C LYS A 51 -5.60 -6.10 -5.12
N GLU A 52 -4.41 -5.95 -5.70
CA GLU A 52 -3.24 -6.72 -5.32
C GLU A 52 -2.83 -6.46 -3.87
N LEU A 53 -2.87 -5.18 -3.44
CA LEU A 53 -2.62 -4.80 -2.05
C LEU A 53 -3.67 -5.41 -1.11
N GLN A 54 -4.95 -5.36 -1.47
CA GLN A 54 -6.02 -5.98 -0.67
C GLN A 54 -5.82 -7.49 -0.53
N SER A 55 -5.46 -8.18 -1.62
CA SER A 55 -5.13 -9.60 -1.60
C SER A 55 -3.92 -9.90 -0.71
N SER A 56 -2.88 -9.08 -0.81
CA SER A 56 -1.66 -9.22 0.00
C SER A 56 -1.94 -9.02 1.49
N ILE A 57 -2.77 -8.03 1.85
CA ILE A 57 -3.20 -7.79 3.23
C ILE A 57 -3.99 -9.00 3.76
N SER A 58 -4.90 -9.56 2.95
CA SER A 58 -5.66 -10.74 3.34
C SER A 58 -4.75 -11.94 3.59
N LEU A 59 -3.77 -12.17 2.72
CA LEU A 59 -2.79 -13.25 2.87
C LEU A 59 -1.94 -13.06 4.14
N LEU A 60 -1.39 -11.87 4.34
CA LEU A 60 -0.59 -11.54 5.53
C LEU A 60 -1.39 -11.72 6.82
N SER A 61 -2.66 -11.37 6.81
CA SER A 61 -3.54 -11.54 7.97
C SER A 61 -3.71 -13.02 8.35
N SER A 62 -3.88 -13.89 7.34
CA SER A 62 -3.96 -15.35 7.56
C SER A 62 -2.65 -15.91 8.12
N GLN A 63 -1.51 -15.51 7.56
CA GLN A 63 -0.19 -15.93 8.03
C GLN A 63 0.07 -15.49 9.47
N LEU A 64 -0.32 -14.26 9.82
CA LEU A 64 -0.19 -13.74 11.18
C LEU A 64 -1.05 -14.53 12.18
N GLU A 65 -2.26 -14.95 11.78
CA GLU A 65 -3.12 -15.79 12.62
C GLU A 65 -2.50 -17.17 12.87
N GLU A 66 -1.95 -17.79 11.82
CA GLU A 66 -1.25 -19.08 11.93
C GLU A 66 -0.02 -19.00 12.84
N GLU A 67 0.84 -18.00 12.64
CA GLU A 67 1.99 -17.74 13.51
C GLU A 67 1.56 -17.47 14.95
N THR A 68 0.47 -16.72 15.13
CA THR A 68 -0.09 -16.47 16.47
C THR A 68 -0.54 -17.78 17.13
N LYS A 69 -1.20 -18.68 16.40
CA LYS A 69 -1.60 -20.00 16.92
C LYS A 69 -0.38 -20.88 17.25
N ALA A 70 0.61 -20.90 16.38
CA ALA A 70 1.87 -21.63 16.60
C ALA A 70 2.59 -21.13 17.86
N ARG A 71 2.69 -19.80 18.01
CA ARG A 71 3.27 -19.15 19.20
C ARG A 71 2.52 -19.52 20.48
N HIS A 72 1.18 -19.47 20.49
CA HIS A 72 0.40 -19.86 21.68
C HIS A 72 0.60 -21.34 22.01
N THR A 73 0.68 -22.21 21.00
CA THR A 73 0.92 -23.64 21.19
C THR A 73 2.28 -23.87 21.86
N LEU A 74 3.32 -23.22 21.37
CA LEU A 74 4.66 -23.28 21.96
C LEU A 74 4.69 -22.74 23.39
N GLN A 75 4.03 -21.61 23.65
CA GLN A 75 3.92 -21.04 24.99
C GLN A 75 3.25 -22.01 25.96
N ASN A 76 2.18 -22.69 25.53
CA ASN A 76 1.50 -23.70 26.35
C ASN A 76 2.38 -24.91 26.64
N ILE A 77 3.15 -25.39 25.65
CA ILE A 77 4.09 -26.50 25.83
C ILE A 77 5.16 -26.12 26.86
N VAL A 78 5.81 -24.97 26.68
CA VAL A 78 6.85 -24.48 27.61
C VAL A 78 6.29 -24.30 29.01
N HIS A 79 5.13 -23.66 29.14
CA HIS A 79 4.47 -23.46 30.43
C HIS A 79 4.13 -24.80 31.12
N THR A 80 3.64 -25.79 30.36
CA THR A 80 3.34 -27.13 30.88
C THR A 80 4.60 -27.83 31.37
N HIS A 81 5.70 -27.79 30.60
CA HIS A 81 6.98 -28.37 31.00
C HIS A 81 7.55 -27.73 32.26
N LEU A 82 7.46 -26.40 32.38
CA LEU A 82 7.93 -25.69 33.59
C LEU A 82 7.06 -26.06 34.80
N LEU A 83 5.75 -26.18 34.64
CA LEU A 83 4.85 -26.61 35.70
C LEU A 83 5.05 -28.08 36.10
N SER A 84 5.33 -28.97 35.15
CA SER A 84 5.61 -30.37 35.45
C SER A 84 6.98 -30.54 36.11
N ALA A 85 8.00 -29.82 35.65
CA ALA A 85 9.34 -29.83 36.26
C ALA A 85 9.34 -29.33 37.72
N ASN A 86 8.39 -28.45 38.09
CA ASN A 86 8.21 -28.00 39.46
C ASN A 86 7.38 -28.96 40.33
N LYS A 87 6.74 -29.99 39.75
CA LYS A 87 5.90 -30.97 40.44
C LYS A 87 6.59 -32.31 40.69
N ASP A 88 7.71 -32.57 40.02
CA ASP A 88 8.54 -33.73 40.33
C ASP A 88 9.24 -33.46 41.67
N ASP A 89 8.66 -33.95 42.77
CA ASP A 89 9.36 -34.07 44.05
C ASP A 89 10.68 -34.82 43.80
N ILE A 90 11.75 -34.05 43.91
CA ILE A 90 13.13 -34.44 43.67
C ILE A 90 13.51 -35.46 44.76
N GLN A 91 13.44 -36.75 44.44
CA GLN A 91 14.07 -37.77 45.28
C GLN A 91 15.56 -37.84 44.91
N TRP A 92 16.39 -37.07 45.61
CA TRP A 92 17.84 -37.25 45.55
C TRP A 92 18.19 -38.63 46.10
N PRO A 93 18.96 -39.47 45.39
CA PRO A 93 19.42 -40.73 45.95
C PRO A 93 20.41 -40.43 47.10
N GLU A 94 20.02 -40.71 48.35
CA GLU A 94 20.97 -40.70 49.46
C GLU A 94 21.92 -41.90 49.32
N ASN A 95 23.20 -41.60 49.57
CA ASN A 95 24.39 -42.43 49.42
C ASN A 95 24.32 -43.81 50.10
#